data_AF-A0A2T9UPB4-F1
#
_entry.id   AF-A0A2T9UPB4-F1
#
_cell.length_a   1.000
_cell.length_b   1.000
_cell.length_c   1.000
_cell.angle_alpha   90.00
_cell.angle_beta   90.00
_cell.angle_gamma   90.00
#
_symmetry.space_group_name_H-M   'P 1'
#
loop_
_entity.id
_entity.type
_entity.pdbx_description
1 polymer ?
#
loop_
_entity_poly.entity_id
_entity_poly.type
_entity_poly.pdbx_seq_one_letter_code
_entity_poly.pdbx_strand_id
1 'polypeptide(L)'
;MAKTLLRSGNLDDFQAVGGGGQAVFESALQIREALRLRKQQTIVDCLAIPQINDSGDRVDWYSPVEGSVTSWKAADEDDRYRALRYLENTLASVESLSKKCLQSPKTAQQLFGSLLSKAFQFPGENFLFLVDGKPVICFWGFVNLNENARDDVLDCLRESLIPEPAPVVIEDPEPEPEPEPIVTFEHADEPLIAPSTVVRITPDDLYAPEPVPAVAQPVQEPAPPIVAKKRRVPLWTLPVAVAIVAAVAAPLLWPKQAPSAAPAQAAAPEPVEIAPKPIKAVEPLAMTLPLHQAEVLASKEKEPAPAPQPAPVVIVAIPKDAMVMEANQVKAGSTRFLNGTWRAVLDVKDPVTGKPPSMRYQIQNNKGFARVVHGDNVVCRADVFSGLHSNGELMIKSRGTARCTDGSRYPMPEIACKAGTSDIAECRARYDANTVVPLTFKKAGA
;
A
#
# COMPACT_ATOMS: atom_id res chain seq x y z
N MET A 1 -27.12 -15.59 -10.33
CA MET A 1 -27.24 -14.13 -10.51
C MET A 1 -25.95 -13.49 -10.03
N ALA A 2 -25.46 -12.46 -10.70
CA ALA A 2 -24.18 -11.83 -10.36
C ALA A 2 -24.33 -11.04 -9.05
N LYS A 3 -23.49 -11.32 -8.05
CA LYS A 3 -23.49 -10.57 -6.79
C LYS A 3 -22.94 -9.17 -7.04
N THR A 4 -23.56 -8.14 -6.48
CA THR A 4 -23.09 -6.76 -6.63
C THR A 4 -21.81 -6.55 -5.82
N LEU A 5 -20.73 -6.14 -6.49
CA LEU A 5 -19.48 -5.76 -5.83
C LEU A 5 -19.66 -4.41 -5.15
N LEU A 6 -19.36 -4.34 -3.86
CA LEU A 6 -19.43 -3.10 -3.07
C LEU A 6 -18.05 -2.42 -2.99
N ARG A 7 -17.02 -3.20 -2.65
CA ARG A 7 -15.67 -2.66 -2.49
C ARG A 7 -14.60 -3.73 -2.66
N SER A 8 -13.46 -3.32 -3.23
CA SER A 8 -12.24 -4.13 -3.24
C SER A 8 -11.13 -3.41 -2.49
N GLY A 9 -10.20 -4.14 -1.89
CA GLY A 9 -9.02 -3.56 -1.25
C GLY A 9 -7.98 -4.60 -0.84
N ASN A 10 -6.80 -4.14 -0.46
CA ASN A 10 -5.71 -5.01 -0.01
C ASN A 10 -5.83 -5.26 1.50
N LEU A 11 -5.53 -6.48 1.94
CA LEU A 11 -5.60 -6.87 3.36
C LEU A 11 -4.52 -6.20 4.22
N ASP A 12 -3.36 -5.87 3.64
CA ASP A 12 -2.21 -5.23 4.30
C ASP A 12 -2.48 -3.75 4.69
N ASP A 13 -3.63 -3.23 4.30
CA ASP A 13 -4.07 -1.86 4.58
C ASP A 13 -4.77 -1.72 5.92
N PHE A 14 -5.20 -2.84 6.49
CA PHE A 14 -5.98 -2.89 7.71
C PHE A 14 -5.39 -3.88 8.70
N GLN A 15 -5.77 -3.74 9.96
CA GLN A 15 -5.43 -4.67 11.01
C GLN A 15 -6.63 -5.56 11.30
N ALA A 16 -6.48 -6.87 11.13
CA ALA A 16 -7.53 -7.82 11.46
C ALA A 16 -7.74 -7.84 12.97
N VAL A 17 -9.01 -7.78 13.40
CA VAL A 17 -9.38 -8.02 14.80
C VAL A 17 -9.72 -9.49 15.00
N GLY A 18 -9.56 -9.98 16.23
CA GLY A 18 -9.75 -11.38 16.55
C GLY A 18 -10.28 -11.61 17.96
N GLY A 19 -10.71 -12.84 18.20
CA GLY A 19 -11.19 -13.33 19.48
C GLY A 19 -10.78 -14.79 19.66
N GLY A 20 -10.33 -15.16 20.86
CA GLY A 20 -9.92 -16.55 21.13
C GLY A 20 -8.73 -17.04 20.30
N GLY A 21 -7.82 -16.14 19.88
CA GLY A 21 -6.62 -16.47 19.11
C GLY A 21 -6.82 -16.59 17.60
N GLN A 22 -8.02 -16.32 17.09
CA GLN A 22 -8.35 -16.39 15.67
C GLN A 22 -8.82 -15.04 15.14
N ALA A 23 -8.43 -14.71 13.91
CA ALA A 23 -8.91 -13.49 13.24
C ALA A 23 -10.36 -13.66 12.78
N VAL A 24 -11.16 -12.60 12.95
CA VAL A 24 -12.55 -12.56 12.49
C VAL A 24 -12.62 -12.83 10.99
N PHE A 25 -11.72 -12.21 10.22
CA PHE A 25 -11.70 -12.33 8.76
C PHE A 25 -11.44 -13.76 8.28
N GLU A 26 -10.51 -14.48 8.90
CA GLU A 26 -10.23 -15.89 8.56
C GLU A 26 -11.46 -16.78 8.79
N SER A 27 -12.30 -16.42 9.76
CA SER A 27 -13.55 -17.11 10.08
C SER A 27 -14.77 -16.49 9.40
N ALA A 28 -14.61 -15.53 8.48
CA ALA A 28 -15.72 -14.69 8.04
C ALA A 28 -16.87 -15.49 7.43
N LEU A 29 -16.56 -16.41 6.50
CA LEU A 29 -17.57 -17.27 5.88
C LEU A 29 -18.25 -18.19 6.92
N GLN A 30 -17.49 -18.69 7.89
CA GLN A 30 -18.02 -19.55 8.96
C GLN A 30 -18.95 -18.79 9.88
N ILE A 31 -18.60 -17.55 10.26
CA ILE A 31 -19.45 -16.67 11.08
C ILE A 31 -20.77 -16.40 10.36
N ARG A 32 -20.72 -16.07 9.07
CA ARG A 32 -21.91 -15.82 8.25
C ARG A 32 -22.82 -17.05 8.16
N GLU A 33 -22.25 -18.22 7.85
CA GLU A 33 -23.03 -19.45 7.80
C GLU A 33 -23.60 -19.83 9.17
N ALA A 34 -22.84 -19.66 10.25
CA ALA A 34 -23.33 -19.90 11.60
C ALA A 34 -24.50 -18.97 11.98
N LEU A 35 -24.44 -17.70 11.62
CA LEU A 35 -25.55 -16.74 11.81
C LEU A 35 -26.78 -17.14 10.98
N ARG A 36 -26.57 -17.57 9.72
CA ARG A 36 -27.65 -18.06 8.84
C ARG A 36 -28.34 -19.29 9.43
N LEU A 37 -27.57 -20.27 9.91
CA LEU A 37 -28.09 -21.47 10.56
C LEU A 37 -28.85 -21.17 11.87
N ARG A 38 -28.48 -20.08 12.56
CA ARG A 38 -29.16 -19.56 13.76
C ARG A 38 -30.36 -18.65 13.44
N LYS A 39 -30.76 -18.55 12.17
CA LYS A 39 -31.86 -17.71 11.67
C LYS A 39 -31.69 -16.21 11.97
N GLN A 40 -30.44 -15.74 12.02
CA GLN A 40 -30.11 -14.33 12.25
C GLN A 40 -29.90 -13.58 10.93
N GLN A 41 -30.90 -13.60 10.04
CA GLN A 41 -30.76 -13.09 8.68
C GLN A 41 -30.46 -11.58 8.65
N THR A 42 -31.08 -10.80 9.54
CA THR A 42 -30.84 -9.35 9.66
C THR A 42 -29.37 -9.01 9.89
N ILE A 43 -28.68 -9.81 10.71
CA ILE A 43 -27.23 -9.68 11.00
C ILE A 43 -26.41 -10.09 9.77
N VAL A 44 -26.77 -11.20 9.12
CA VAL A 44 -26.08 -11.71 7.92
C VAL A 44 -26.16 -10.73 6.77
N ASP A 45 -27.30 -10.06 6.61
CA ASP A 45 -27.54 -9.08 5.54
C ASP A 45 -26.73 -7.79 5.76
N CYS A 46 -26.36 -7.47 7.00
CA CYS A 46 -25.47 -6.34 7.30
C CYS A 46 -24.01 -6.61 6.95
N LEU A 47 -23.60 -7.86 6.84
CA LEU A 47 -22.20 -8.22 6.64
C LEU A 47 -21.98 -8.49 5.14
N ALA A 48 -21.03 -7.81 4.51
CA ALA A 48 -20.66 -8.11 3.14
C ALA A 48 -20.01 -9.51 3.05
N ILE A 49 -20.06 -10.12 1.86
CA ILE A 49 -19.46 -11.43 1.57
C ILE A 49 -18.04 -11.22 1.06
N PRO A 50 -16.99 -11.61 1.81
CA PRO A 50 -15.62 -11.52 1.33
C PRO A 50 -15.31 -12.62 0.31
N GLN A 51 -14.55 -12.28 -0.73
CA GLN A 51 -13.95 -13.20 -1.70
C GLN A 51 -12.48 -12.81 -1.87
N ILE A 52 -11.57 -13.72 -1.54
CA ILE A 52 -10.13 -13.48 -1.64
C ILE A 52 -9.68 -13.87 -3.06
N ASN A 53 -8.74 -13.12 -3.63
CA ASN A 53 -8.12 -13.46 -4.91
C ASN A 53 -7.11 -14.63 -4.79
N ASP A 54 -6.69 -15.19 -5.93
CA ASP A 54 -5.74 -16.31 -5.95
C ASP A 54 -4.39 -15.98 -5.30
N SER A 55 -3.99 -14.71 -5.28
CA SER A 55 -2.74 -14.24 -4.66
C SER A 55 -2.83 -14.05 -3.14
N GLY A 56 -4.04 -14.05 -2.57
CA GLY A 56 -4.26 -13.91 -1.12
C GLY A 56 -4.08 -12.51 -0.55
N ASP A 57 -3.74 -11.51 -1.37
CA ASP A 57 -3.42 -10.14 -0.93
C ASP A 57 -4.61 -9.18 -1.06
N ARG A 58 -5.59 -9.50 -1.91
CA ARG A 58 -6.75 -8.64 -2.21
C ARG A 58 -8.05 -9.36 -1.90
N VAL A 59 -8.99 -8.60 -1.36
CA VAL A 59 -10.35 -9.07 -1.07
C VAL A 59 -11.38 -8.20 -1.79
N ASP A 60 -12.34 -8.87 -2.42
CA ASP A 60 -13.54 -8.28 -3.00
C ASP A 60 -14.74 -8.54 -2.08
N TRP A 61 -15.47 -7.49 -1.72
CA TRP A 61 -16.61 -7.52 -0.82
C TRP A 61 -17.90 -7.34 -1.62
N TYR A 62 -18.79 -8.33 -1.53
CA TYR A 62 -20.04 -8.36 -2.28
C TYR A 62 -21.25 -8.15 -1.36
N SER A 63 -22.29 -7.52 -1.91
CA SER A 63 -23.57 -7.38 -1.21
C SER A 63 -24.23 -8.75 -1.02
N PRO A 64 -24.78 -9.04 0.18
CA PRO A 64 -25.59 -10.23 0.40
C PRO A 64 -27.02 -10.09 -0.15
N VAL A 65 -27.49 -8.85 -0.34
CA VAL A 65 -28.83 -8.51 -0.85
C VAL A 65 -28.73 -7.87 -2.24
N GLU A 66 -29.76 -8.05 -3.06
CA GLU A 66 -29.88 -7.39 -4.35
C GLU A 66 -30.52 -6.01 -4.16
N GLY A 67 -30.11 -5.02 -4.97
CA GLY A 67 -30.63 -3.66 -4.87
C GLY A 67 -29.68 -2.61 -5.44
N SER A 68 -30.15 -1.35 -5.48
CA SER A 68 -29.32 -0.20 -5.82
C SER A 68 -28.33 0.10 -4.70
N VAL A 69 -27.07 0.34 -5.05
CA VAL A 69 -25.99 0.59 -4.09
C VAL A 69 -25.68 2.08 -4.03
N THR A 70 -25.72 2.63 -2.82
CA THR A 70 -25.30 3.99 -2.51
C THR A 70 -24.23 3.94 -1.42
N SER A 71 -23.13 4.68 -1.55
CA SER A 71 -22.14 4.77 -0.47
C SER A 71 -22.70 5.58 0.70
N TRP A 72 -22.23 5.34 1.92
CA TRP A 72 -22.65 6.12 3.10
C TRP A 72 -22.53 7.63 2.85
N LYS A 73 -21.41 8.08 2.26
CA LYS A 73 -21.15 9.50 1.95
C LYS A 73 -22.04 10.10 0.85
N ALA A 74 -22.60 9.28 -0.02
CA ALA A 74 -23.48 9.73 -1.09
C ALA A 74 -24.97 9.59 -0.73
N ALA A 75 -25.29 8.92 0.39
CA ALA A 75 -26.66 8.75 0.84
C ALA A 75 -27.22 10.03 1.45
N ASP A 76 -28.53 10.21 1.32
CA ASP A 76 -29.26 11.31 1.94
C ASP A 76 -29.25 11.19 3.47
N GLU A 77 -29.42 12.31 4.17
CA GLU A 77 -29.34 12.37 5.63
C GLU A 77 -30.41 11.48 6.31
N ASP A 78 -31.65 11.49 5.81
CA ASP A 78 -32.74 10.63 6.28
C ASP A 78 -32.41 9.14 6.15
N ASP A 79 -31.79 8.75 5.02
CA ASP A 79 -31.39 7.38 4.76
C ASP A 79 -30.24 6.96 5.69
N ARG A 80 -29.28 7.85 5.93
CA ARG A 80 -28.21 7.61 6.93
C ARG A 80 -28.79 7.45 8.33
N TYR A 81 -29.74 8.27 8.75
CA TYR A 81 -30.39 8.14 10.06
C TYR A 81 -31.13 6.81 10.21
N ARG A 82 -31.92 6.42 9.20
CA ARG A 82 -32.63 5.13 9.20
C ARG A 82 -31.67 3.95 9.27
N ALA A 83 -30.60 3.99 8.48
CA ALA A 83 -29.57 2.97 8.45
C ALA A 83 -28.78 2.90 9.77
N LEU A 84 -28.46 4.03 10.39
CA LEU A 84 -27.80 4.08 11.71
C LEU A 84 -28.67 3.40 12.77
N ARG A 85 -29.97 3.73 12.84
CA ARG A 85 -30.93 3.09 13.76
C ARG A 85 -31.04 1.59 13.53
N TYR A 86 -31.03 1.16 12.27
CA TYR A 86 -31.02 -0.25 11.91
C TYR A 86 -29.74 -0.96 12.42
N LEU A 87 -28.57 -0.33 12.26
CA LEU A 87 -27.30 -0.87 12.77
C LEU A 87 -27.26 -0.93 14.30
N GLU A 88 -27.75 0.08 15.01
CA GLU A 88 -27.83 0.10 16.47
C GLU A 88 -28.64 -1.09 17.01
N ASN A 89 -29.83 -1.34 16.44
CA ASN A 89 -30.67 -2.47 16.79
C ASN A 89 -29.99 -3.83 16.47
N THR A 90 -29.27 -3.89 15.35
CA THR A 90 -28.55 -5.08 14.93
C THR A 90 -27.38 -5.37 15.88
N LEU A 91 -26.60 -4.36 16.27
CA LEU A 91 -25.50 -4.49 17.22
C LEU A 91 -25.98 -4.96 18.59
N ALA A 92 -27.08 -4.41 19.11
CA ALA A 92 -27.67 -4.88 20.36
C ALA A 92 -28.04 -6.39 20.30
N SER A 93 -28.55 -6.84 19.15
CA SER A 93 -28.87 -8.25 18.90
C SER A 93 -27.60 -9.13 18.83
N VAL A 94 -26.56 -8.64 18.15
CA VAL A 94 -25.23 -9.28 18.05
C VAL A 94 -24.59 -9.44 19.43
N GLU A 95 -24.61 -8.40 20.25
CA GLU A 95 -24.07 -8.43 21.61
C GLU A 95 -24.79 -9.44 22.51
N SER A 96 -26.13 -9.46 22.46
CA SER A 96 -26.93 -10.45 23.19
C SER A 96 -26.57 -11.87 22.77
N LEU A 97 -26.44 -12.10 21.45
CA LEU A 97 -26.06 -13.41 20.91
C LEU A 97 -24.63 -13.81 21.30
N SER A 98 -23.69 -12.88 21.23
CA SER A 98 -22.31 -13.08 21.63
C SER A 98 -22.21 -13.47 23.11
N LYS A 99 -22.85 -12.70 24.01
CA LYS A 99 -22.89 -12.97 25.46
C LYS A 99 -23.48 -14.35 25.76
N LYS A 100 -24.60 -14.72 25.11
CA LYS A 100 -25.21 -16.06 25.23
C LYS A 100 -24.25 -17.18 24.80
N CYS A 101 -23.47 -16.95 23.73
CA CYS A 101 -22.52 -17.93 23.23
C CYS A 101 -21.30 -18.08 24.14
N LEU A 102 -20.83 -16.98 24.73
CA LEU A 102 -19.73 -16.98 25.71
C LEU A 102 -20.08 -17.70 27.02
N GLN A 103 -21.35 -17.68 27.43
CA GLN A 103 -21.83 -18.40 28.63
C GLN A 103 -22.05 -19.90 28.40
N SER A 104 -21.91 -20.38 27.16
CA SER A 104 -22.08 -21.80 26.86
C SER A 104 -20.92 -22.63 27.43
N PRO A 105 -21.16 -23.87 27.89
CA PRO A 105 -20.08 -24.79 28.29
C PRO A 105 -19.29 -25.35 27.10
N LYS A 106 -19.73 -25.11 25.86
CA LYS A 106 -19.07 -25.64 24.65
C LYS A 106 -18.02 -24.67 24.14
N THR A 107 -16.75 -25.09 24.10
CA THR A 107 -15.62 -24.27 23.62
C THR A 107 -15.86 -23.67 22.23
N ALA A 108 -16.40 -24.44 21.28
CA ALA A 108 -16.72 -23.93 19.93
C ALA A 108 -17.76 -22.80 19.94
N GLN A 109 -18.72 -22.83 20.87
CA GLN A 109 -19.70 -21.76 21.02
C GLN A 109 -19.08 -20.53 21.69
N GLN A 110 -18.18 -20.71 22.66
CA GLN A 110 -17.42 -19.62 23.25
C GLN A 110 -16.54 -18.90 22.23
N LEU A 111 -15.83 -19.66 21.38
CA LEU A 111 -15.04 -19.11 20.26
C LEU A 111 -15.94 -18.33 19.28
N PHE A 112 -17.09 -18.88 18.90
CA PHE A 112 -18.05 -18.15 18.07
C PHE A 112 -18.50 -16.85 18.73
N GLY A 113 -18.78 -16.88 20.04
CA GLY A 113 -19.16 -15.69 20.81
C GLY A 113 -18.06 -14.63 20.85
N SER A 114 -16.79 -15.05 21.03
CA SER A 114 -15.64 -14.14 21.07
C SER A 114 -15.40 -13.50 19.70
N LEU A 115 -15.47 -14.26 18.61
CA LEU A 115 -15.35 -13.75 17.24
C LEU A 115 -16.51 -12.80 16.91
N LEU A 116 -17.75 -13.19 17.24
CA LEU A 116 -18.94 -12.39 16.98
C LEU A 116 -18.89 -11.03 17.70
N SER A 117 -18.31 -10.97 18.91
CA SER A 117 -18.14 -9.71 19.66
C SER A 117 -17.26 -8.67 18.94
N LYS A 118 -16.42 -9.12 18.01
CA LYS A 118 -15.53 -8.27 17.21
C LYS A 118 -15.91 -8.23 15.73
N ALA A 119 -16.95 -8.96 15.33
CA ALA A 119 -17.31 -9.12 13.92
C ALA A 119 -17.72 -7.82 13.26
N PHE A 120 -18.40 -6.93 13.99
CA PHE A 120 -18.89 -5.68 13.42
C PHE A 120 -17.85 -4.55 13.41
N GLN A 121 -16.61 -4.77 13.85
CA GLN A 121 -15.54 -3.77 13.73
C GLN A 121 -15.24 -3.49 12.25
N PHE A 122 -15.22 -2.22 11.85
CA PHE A 122 -14.83 -1.82 10.49
C PHE A 122 -13.96 -0.55 10.52
N PRO A 123 -13.16 -0.27 9.48
CA PRO A 123 -12.16 0.81 9.54
C PRO A 123 -12.76 2.22 9.63
N GLY A 124 -13.92 2.48 9.01
CA GLY A 124 -14.64 3.76 9.11
C GLY A 124 -15.82 3.88 8.14
N GLU A 125 -16.45 5.04 8.09
CA GLU A 125 -17.67 5.32 7.30
C GLU A 125 -17.58 4.96 5.80
N ASN A 126 -16.41 5.09 5.18
CA ASN A 126 -16.20 4.76 3.77
C ASN A 126 -16.46 3.28 3.43
N PHE A 127 -16.54 2.42 4.44
CA PHE A 127 -16.74 0.98 4.29
C PHE A 127 -18.20 0.56 4.48
N LEU A 128 -19.10 1.52 4.70
CA LEU A 128 -20.53 1.29 4.81
C LEU A 128 -21.25 1.70 3.52
N PHE A 129 -22.14 0.83 3.06
CA PHE A 129 -22.96 1.03 1.87
C PHE A 129 -24.42 0.78 2.19
N LEU A 130 -25.33 1.51 1.56
CA LEU A 130 -26.77 1.26 1.60
C LEU A 130 -27.16 0.51 0.33
N VAL A 131 -27.77 -0.65 0.49
CA VAL A 131 -28.30 -1.46 -0.62
C VAL A 131 -29.81 -1.55 -0.44
N ASP A 132 -30.57 -0.87 -1.30
CA ASP A 132 -32.03 -0.72 -1.16
C ASP A 132 -32.43 -0.23 0.25
N GLY A 133 -31.71 0.78 0.75
CA GLY A 133 -31.91 1.37 2.09
C GLY A 133 -31.37 0.54 3.26
N LYS A 134 -30.83 -0.68 3.03
CA LYS A 134 -30.26 -1.53 4.09
C LYS A 134 -28.75 -1.34 4.22
N PRO A 135 -28.21 -1.16 5.44
CA PRO A 135 -26.78 -0.98 5.65
C PRO A 135 -26.02 -2.30 5.46
N VAL A 136 -24.94 -2.27 4.68
CA VAL A 136 -24.02 -3.37 4.43
C VAL A 136 -22.58 -2.91 4.68
N ILE A 137 -21.91 -3.57 5.63
CA ILE A 137 -20.56 -3.27 6.09
C ILE A 137 -19.56 -4.11 5.29
N CYS A 138 -18.63 -3.44 4.62
CA CYS A 138 -17.43 -4.05 4.03
C CYS A 138 -16.26 -3.99 5.01
N PHE A 139 -15.24 -4.85 4.82
CA PHE A 139 -14.07 -4.88 5.71
C PHE A 139 -14.44 -5.04 7.20
N TRP A 140 -15.52 -5.77 7.46
CA TRP A 140 -15.88 -6.13 8.83
C TRP A 140 -14.87 -7.12 9.40
N GLY A 141 -14.58 -7.03 10.71
CA GLY A 141 -13.46 -7.71 11.33
C GLY A 141 -12.11 -7.02 11.13
N PHE A 142 -12.08 -5.75 10.73
CA PHE A 142 -10.85 -4.96 10.57
C PHE A 142 -10.95 -3.58 11.21
N VAL A 143 -9.79 -3.03 11.57
CA VAL A 143 -9.60 -1.63 11.97
C VAL A 143 -8.46 -1.00 11.15
N ASN A 144 -8.30 0.33 11.23
CA ASN A 144 -7.16 0.98 10.59
C ASN A 144 -5.85 0.53 11.25
N LEU A 145 -4.76 0.62 10.49
CA LEU A 145 -3.46 0.21 11.02
C LEU A 145 -2.98 1.16 12.11
N ASN A 146 -2.51 0.56 13.21
CA ASN A 146 -2.11 1.24 14.44
C ASN A 146 -3.29 1.82 15.27
N GLU A 147 -4.54 1.49 14.92
CA GLU A 147 -5.70 1.74 15.78
C GLU A 147 -6.08 0.46 16.55
N ASN A 148 -6.63 0.64 17.74
CA ASN A 148 -7.25 -0.46 18.49
C ASN A 148 -8.72 -0.64 18.07
N ALA A 149 -9.28 -1.81 18.36
CA ALA A 149 -10.72 -2.03 18.24
C ALA A 149 -11.47 -0.98 19.06
N ARG A 150 -12.42 -0.27 18.43
CA ARG A 150 -13.22 0.77 19.08
C ARG A 150 -14.17 0.15 20.10
N ASP A 151 -14.43 0.86 21.19
CA ASP A 151 -15.44 0.45 22.16
C ASP A 151 -16.85 0.66 21.59
N ASP A 152 -17.11 1.84 21.02
CA ASP A 152 -18.29 2.10 20.19
C ASP A 152 -17.93 2.09 18.71
N VAL A 153 -18.51 1.12 17.99
CA VAL A 153 -18.23 0.87 16.58
C VAL A 153 -18.93 1.89 15.66
N LEU A 154 -20.08 2.43 16.08
CA LEU A 154 -20.88 3.33 15.26
C LEU A 154 -20.54 4.81 15.46
N ASP A 155 -19.61 5.12 16.36
CA ASP A 155 -19.22 6.50 16.67
C ASP A 155 -18.73 7.25 15.42
N CYS A 156 -17.93 6.59 14.58
CA CYS A 156 -17.47 7.14 13.30
C CYS A 156 -18.60 7.49 12.32
N LEU A 157 -19.77 6.87 12.44
CA LEU A 157 -20.94 7.19 11.62
C LEU A 157 -21.73 8.36 12.23
N ARG A 158 -21.74 8.50 13.56
CA ARG A 158 -22.40 9.61 14.24
C ARG A 158 -21.66 10.92 14.02
N GLU A 159 -20.33 10.90 14.05
CA GLU A 159 -19.49 12.04 13.70
C GLU A 159 -19.80 12.55 12.28
N SER A 160 -20.01 11.63 11.32
CA SER A 160 -20.33 11.99 9.93
C SER A 160 -21.71 12.64 9.72
N LEU A 161 -22.58 12.59 10.73
CA LEU A 161 -23.90 13.23 10.70
C LEU A 161 -23.87 14.64 11.31
N ILE A 162 -22.75 15.05 11.91
CA ILE A 162 -22.59 16.41 12.41
C ILE A 162 -22.35 17.32 11.20
N PRO A 163 -23.18 18.35 10.95
CA PRO A 163 -22.96 19.26 9.83
C PRO A 163 -21.58 19.88 9.93
N GLU A 164 -20.77 19.80 8.87
CA GLU A 164 -19.55 20.61 8.79
C GLU A 164 -19.96 22.08 8.94
N PRO A 165 -19.34 22.84 9.87
CA PRO A 165 -19.69 24.23 10.04
C PRO A 165 -19.49 24.92 8.70
N ALA A 166 -20.55 25.56 8.18
CA ALA A 166 -20.47 26.32 6.95
C ALA A 166 -19.26 27.27 7.06
N PRO A 167 -18.42 27.37 6.02
CA PRO A 167 -17.28 28.28 6.04
C PRO A 167 -17.82 29.65 6.40
N VAL A 168 -17.37 30.18 7.54
CA VAL A 168 -17.65 31.56 7.91
C VAL A 168 -17.03 32.39 6.79
N VAL A 169 -17.90 32.96 5.95
CA VAL A 169 -17.48 33.98 4.99
C VAL A 169 -16.96 35.11 5.86
N ILE A 170 -15.63 35.21 5.97
CA ILE A 170 -15.00 36.42 6.42
C ILE A 170 -15.32 37.40 5.30
N GLU A 171 -16.30 38.28 5.53
CA GLU A 171 -16.49 39.45 4.69
C GLU A 171 -15.15 40.20 4.74
N ASP A 172 -14.39 40.15 3.64
CA ASP A 172 -13.24 41.01 3.46
C ASP A 172 -13.74 42.45 3.71
N PRO A 173 -13.09 43.22 4.62
CA PRO A 173 -13.50 44.59 4.84
C PRO A 173 -13.42 45.35 3.53
N GLU A 174 -14.53 45.99 3.16
CA GLU A 174 -14.66 46.85 1.99
C GLU A 174 -13.45 47.80 1.92
N PRO A 175 -12.71 47.84 0.79
CA PRO A 175 -11.47 48.62 0.71
C PRO A 175 -11.77 50.10 0.96
N GLU A 176 -11.05 50.67 1.94
CA GLU A 176 -11.08 52.10 2.26
C GLU A 176 -10.82 52.93 0.98
N PRO A 177 -11.61 53.97 0.68
CA PRO A 177 -11.45 54.74 -0.54
C PRO A 177 -10.08 55.42 -0.57
N GLU A 178 -9.32 55.17 -1.64
CA GLU A 178 -8.05 55.84 -1.90
C GLU A 178 -8.25 57.37 -1.97
N PRO A 179 -7.34 58.18 -1.39
CA PRO A 179 -7.49 59.63 -1.42
C PRO A 179 -7.38 60.17 -2.85
N GLU A 180 -8.38 60.95 -3.25
CA GLU A 180 -8.44 61.60 -4.56
C GLU A 180 -7.19 62.47 -4.81
N PRO A 181 -6.61 62.43 -6.02
CA PRO A 181 -5.45 63.25 -6.34
C PRO A 181 -5.82 64.74 -6.32
N ILE A 182 -5.07 65.47 -5.52
CA ILE A 182 -5.15 66.93 -5.38
C ILE A 182 -4.71 67.53 -6.73
N VAL A 183 -5.67 67.99 -7.54
CA VAL A 183 -5.38 68.73 -8.77
C VAL A 183 -4.95 70.14 -8.38
N THR A 184 -3.64 70.38 -8.38
CA THR A 184 -3.05 71.72 -8.34
C THR A 184 -3.40 72.46 -9.63
N PHE A 185 -4.29 73.45 -9.51
CA PHE A 185 -4.58 74.41 -10.58
C PHE A 185 -3.43 75.44 -10.67
N GLU A 186 -2.42 75.17 -11.49
CA GLU A 186 -1.51 76.21 -11.99
C GLU A 186 -1.70 76.37 -13.50
N HIS A 187 -2.63 77.27 -13.85
CA HIS A 187 -2.56 78.26 -14.96
C HIS A 187 -3.98 78.73 -15.25
N ALA A 188 -4.40 79.75 -14.50
CA ALA A 188 -5.42 80.67 -14.97
C ALA A 188 -4.76 81.59 -16.02
N ASP A 189 -5.53 81.93 -17.05
CA ASP A 189 -5.23 82.91 -18.13
C ASP A 189 -4.59 82.38 -19.43
N GLU A 190 -5.42 81.80 -20.30
CA GLU A 190 -5.36 82.12 -21.75
C GLU A 190 -6.75 81.87 -22.42
N PRO A 191 -7.29 82.80 -23.25
CA PRO A 191 -8.68 82.74 -23.67
C PRO A 191 -8.94 81.89 -24.93
N LEU A 192 -10.06 81.16 -24.87
CA LEU A 192 -10.96 80.64 -25.91
C LEU A 192 -10.56 80.86 -27.39
N ILE A 193 -10.40 79.75 -28.16
CA ILE A 193 -10.97 79.47 -29.52
C ILE A 193 -10.55 78.04 -29.94
N ALA A 194 -11.51 77.12 -30.09
CA ALA A 194 -11.56 76.03 -31.10
C ALA A 194 -12.71 75.02 -30.79
N PRO A 195 -13.27 74.34 -31.80
CA PRO A 195 -14.71 74.11 -31.91
C PRO A 195 -15.23 72.80 -31.30
N SER A 196 -16.53 72.82 -31.01
CA SER A 196 -17.36 71.69 -30.59
C SER A 196 -17.27 70.53 -31.58
N THR A 197 -16.77 69.37 -31.14
CA THR A 197 -16.94 68.11 -31.85
C THR A 197 -18.37 67.61 -31.68
N VAL A 198 -19.18 67.85 -32.71
CA VAL A 198 -20.47 67.21 -32.90
C VAL A 198 -20.23 65.70 -33.09
N VAL A 199 -20.63 64.89 -32.11
CA VAL A 199 -20.76 63.44 -32.29
C VAL A 199 -21.94 63.22 -33.23
N ARG A 200 -21.64 62.98 -34.52
CA ARG A 200 -22.63 62.46 -35.47
C ARG A 200 -22.76 60.96 -35.25
N ILE A 201 -23.83 60.54 -34.57
CA ILE A 201 -24.28 59.15 -34.60
C ILE A 201 -24.90 58.93 -35.98
N THR A 202 -24.25 58.12 -36.82
CA THR A 202 -24.82 57.69 -38.10
C THR A 202 -25.90 56.61 -37.84
N PRO A 203 -27.03 56.60 -38.57
CA PRO A 203 -28.15 55.69 -38.33
C PRO A 203 -27.91 54.21 -38.67
N ASP A 204 -26.71 53.83 -39.09
CA ASP A 204 -26.39 52.48 -39.59
C ASP A 204 -25.93 51.49 -38.50
N ASP A 205 -25.70 51.93 -37.27
CA ASP A 205 -25.35 51.02 -36.16
C ASP A 205 -26.58 50.39 -35.47
N LEU A 206 -27.79 50.62 -35.98
CA LEU A 206 -29.05 50.09 -35.43
C LEU A 206 -29.62 48.87 -36.16
N TYR A 207 -28.89 48.25 -37.10
CA TYR A 207 -29.37 47.07 -37.80
C TYR A 207 -28.26 46.06 -38.11
N ALA A 208 -27.76 45.39 -37.07
CA ALA A 208 -27.10 44.09 -37.24
C ALA A 208 -28.16 42.98 -37.11
N PRO A 209 -28.60 42.33 -38.20
CA PRO A 209 -29.53 41.22 -38.11
C PRO A 209 -28.87 40.01 -37.44
N GLU A 210 -29.56 39.42 -36.45
CA GLU A 210 -29.18 38.16 -35.82
C GLU A 210 -29.00 37.05 -36.88
N PRO A 211 -27.94 36.22 -36.78
CA PRO A 211 -27.77 35.09 -37.68
C PRO A 211 -28.83 34.02 -37.40
N VAL A 212 -29.60 33.70 -38.44
CA VAL A 212 -30.60 32.64 -38.47
C VAL A 212 -29.96 31.31 -38.08
N PRO A 213 -30.56 30.51 -37.17
CA PRO A 213 -30.04 29.20 -36.82
C PRO A 213 -30.06 28.28 -38.04
N ALA A 214 -28.88 27.81 -38.45
CA ALA A 214 -28.74 26.81 -39.48
C ALA A 214 -29.43 25.52 -39.04
N VAL A 215 -30.43 25.10 -39.81
CA VAL A 215 -31.05 23.77 -39.70
C VAL A 215 -29.95 22.74 -39.94
N ALA A 216 -29.55 22.04 -38.87
CA ALA A 216 -28.66 20.89 -38.98
C ALA A 216 -29.36 19.83 -39.84
N GLN A 217 -28.75 19.50 -40.98
CA GLN A 217 -29.12 18.33 -41.75
C GLN A 217 -28.95 17.09 -40.86
N PRO A 218 -29.83 16.07 -40.96
CA PRO A 218 -29.69 14.86 -40.17
C PRO A 218 -28.37 14.18 -40.55
N VAL A 219 -27.41 14.22 -39.64
CA VAL A 219 -26.19 13.43 -39.72
C VAL A 219 -26.61 11.97 -39.72
N GLN A 220 -26.39 11.31 -40.85
CA GLN A 220 -26.59 9.87 -40.99
C GLN A 220 -25.55 9.19 -40.11
N GLU A 221 -25.99 8.70 -38.95
CA GLU A 221 -25.18 7.89 -38.05
C GLU A 221 -24.67 6.67 -38.83
N PRO A 222 -23.34 6.46 -38.96
CA PRO A 222 -22.84 5.28 -39.62
C PRO A 222 -23.26 4.07 -38.79
N ALA A 223 -24.14 3.26 -39.37
CA ALA A 223 -24.64 2.05 -38.75
C ALA A 223 -23.48 1.22 -38.17
N PRO A 224 -23.58 0.72 -36.93
CA PRO A 224 -22.55 -0.15 -36.38
C PRO A 224 -22.38 -1.35 -37.32
N PRO A 225 -21.15 -1.77 -37.64
CA PRO A 225 -20.98 -2.97 -38.45
C PRO A 225 -21.66 -4.13 -37.73
N ILE A 226 -22.66 -4.72 -38.40
CA ILE A 226 -23.33 -5.95 -37.96
C ILE A 226 -22.27 -7.04 -38.04
N VAL A 227 -21.51 -7.22 -36.96
CA VAL A 227 -20.62 -8.37 -36.81
C VAL A 227 -21.53 -9.56 -36.61
N ALA A 228 -21.78 -10.30 -37.68
CA ALA A 228 -22.40 -11.61 -37.63
C ALA A 228 -21.62 -12.47 -36.63
N LYS A 229 -22.21 -12.69 -35.45
CA LYS A 229 -21.68 -13.62 -34.44
C LYS A 229 -21.70 -15.01 -35.04
N LYS A 230 -20.60 -15.41 -35.70
CA LYS A 230 -20.32 -16.82 -35.99
C LYS A 230 -20.27 -17.52 -34.64
N ARG A 231 -21.32 -18.31 -34.38
CA ARG A 231 -21.48 -19.21 -33.24
C ARG A 231 -20.32 -20.20 -33.23
N ARG A 232 -19.20 -19.82 -32.60
CA ARG A 232 -18.08 -20.73 -32.33
C ARG A 232 -18.52 -21.60 -31.16
N VAL A 233 -18.98 -22.80 -31.49
CA VAL A 233 -19.15 -23.89 -30.54
C VAL A 233 -17.77 -24.15 -29.92
N PRO A 234 -17.60 -24.13 -28.59
CA PRO A 234 -16.33 -24.46 -27.97
C PRO A 234 -16.06 -25.95 -28.20
N LEU A 235 -15.10 -26.23 -29.08
CA LEU A 235 -14.51 -27.55 -29.31
C LEU A 235 -13.60 -27.90 -28.11
N TRP A 236 -14.20 -27.98 -26.91
CA TRP A 236 -13.53 -28.35 -25.66
C TRP A 236 -14.45 -29.21 -24.79
N THR A 237 -15.05 -30.22 -25.41
CA THR A 237 -15.75 -31.33 -24.74
C THR A 237 -15.29 -32.70 -25.26
N LEU A 238 -14.03 -32.83 -25.67
CA LEU A 238 -13.42 -34.11 -26.05
C LEU A 238 -11.95 -34.19 -25.59
N PRO A 239 -11.71 -34.26 -24.27
CA PRO A 239 -10.86 -35.37 -23.81
C PRO A 239 -11.24 -35.92 -22.42
N VAL A 240 -12.54 -36.14 -22.15
CA VAL A 240 -12.98 -36.88 -20.94
C VAL A 240 -13.53 -38.27 -21.27
N ALA A 241 -13.76 -38.60 -22.56
CA ALA A 241 -14.30 -39.89 -22.99
C ALA A 241 -13.26 -40.92 -23.48
N VAL A 242 -11.97 -40.58 -23.57
CA VAL A 242 -10.91 -41.53 -24.01
C VAL A 242 -10.08 -42.08 -22.83
N ALA A 243 -10.14 -41.45 -21.65
CA ALA A 243 -9.43 -41.94 -20.46
C ALA A 243 -10.13 -43.11 -19.74
N ILE A 244 -11.36 -43.49 -20.11
CA ILE A 244 -12.12 -44.57 -19.44
C ILE A 244 -12.04 -45.91 -20.21
N VAL A 245 -11.61 -45.92 -21.48
CA VAL A 245 -11.47 -47.17 -22.27
C VAL A 245 -10.04 -47.76 -22.20
N ALA A 246 -9.02 -46.98 -21.84
CA ALA A 246 -7.64 -47.46 -21.69
C ALA A 246 -7.31 -48.09 -20.31
N ALA A 247 -8.29 -48.20 -19.41
CA ALA A 247 -8.12 -48.77 -18.06
C ALA A 247 -8.54 -50.25 -17.94
N VAL A 248 -8.99 -50.92 -19.02
CA VAL A 248 -9.49 -52.30 -18.96
C VAL A 248 -8.68 -53.30 -19.81
N ALA A 249 -7.70 -52.87 -20.61
CA ALA A 249 -6.93 -53.77 -21.49
C ALA A 249 -5.40 -53.79 -21.25
N ALA A 250 -4.92 -53.32 -20.10
CA ALA A 250 -3.49 -53.18 -19.80
C ALA A 250 -2.89 -54.06 -18.66
N PRO A 251 -3.50 -55.18 -18.18
CA PRO A 251 -2.77 -56.09 -17.29
C PRO A 251 -2.61 -57.52 -17.87
N LEU A 252 -2.29 -57.66 -19.16
CA LEU A 252 -2.06 -58.99 -19.78
C LEU A 252 -0.71 -59.17 -20.50
N LEU A 253 0.21 -58.19 -20.41
CA LEU A 253 1.52 -58.26 -21.07
C LEU A 253 2.67 -57.87 -20.13
N TRP A 254 2.63 -58.38 -18.90
CA TRP A 254 3.79 -58.38 -18.01
C TRP A 254 4.41 -59.78 -17.96
N PRO A 255 5.63 -60.01 -18.48
CA PRO A 255 6.27 -61.29 -18.36
C PRO A 255 6.73 -61.52 -16.91
N LYS A 256 6.46 -62.73 -16.41
CA LYS A 256 6.85 -63.24 -15.10
C LYS A 256 8.37 -63.31 -14.95
N GLN A 257 8.88 -62.90 -13.80
CA GLN A 257 10.23 -63.24 -13.33
C GLN A 257 10.27 -64.65 -12.71
N ALA A 258 11.32 -65.39 -13.03
CA ALA A 258 12.00 -66.37 -12.17
C ALA A 258 13.34 -66.77 -12.85
N PRO A 259 14.30 -67.39 -12.14
CA PRO A 259 14.87 -67.05 -10.84
C PRO A 259 16.42 -66.91 -10.90
N SER A 260 16.98 -66.46 -9.77
CA SER A 260 18.42 -66.23 -9.49
C SER A 260 19.33 -67.46 -9.71
N ALA A 261 20.51 -67.24 -10.30
CA ALA A 261 21.68 -68.12 -10.26
C ALA A 261 22.97 -67.31 -10.03
N ALA A 262 23.92 -67.94 -9.33
CA ALA A 262 25.08 -67.42 -8.61
C ALA A 262 26.17 -66.70 -9.43
N PRO A 263 27.07 -65.91 -8.79
CA PRO A 263 28.12 -65.16 -9.47
C PRO A 263 29.40 -65.99 -9.68
N ALA A 264 30.00 -65.87 -10.86
CA ALA A 264 31.36 -66.34 -11.14
C ALA A 264 32.13 -65.31 -12.00
N GLN A 265 33.40 -65.16 -11.64
CA GLN A 265 34.41 -64.23 -12.16
C GLN A 265 34.76 -64.46 -13.64
N ALA A 266 35.20 -63.41 -14.35
CA ALA A 266 36.61 -63.22 -14.73
C ALA A 266 36.82 -62.23 -15.89
N ALA A 267 38.02 -61.64 -15.86
CA ALA A 267 38.83 -61.10 -16.94
C ALA A 267 38.59 -59.67 -17.44
N ALA A 268 39.58 -58.83 -17.15
CA ALA A 268 39.83 -57.49 -17.65
C ALA A 268 40.22 -57.47 -19.14
N PRO A 269 40.09 -56.30 -19.79
CA PRO A 269 40.99 -55.91 -20.86
C PRO A 269 41.81 -54.66 -20.51
N GLU A 270 42.97 -54.63 -21.16
CA GLU A 270 44.20 -53.87 -20.93
C GLU A 270 44.12 -52.35 -21.20
N PRO A 271 45.08 -51.57 -20.66
CA PRO A 271 45.06 -50.11 -20.71
C PRO A 271 45.65 -49.59 -22.04
N VAL A 272 44.94 -48.69 -22.71
CA VAL A 272 45.46 -47.96 -23.86
C VAL A 272 46.19 -46.71 -23.39
N GLU A 273 47.50 -46.69 -23.63
CA GLU A 273 48.40 -45.55 -23.46
C GLU A 273 47.93 -44.30 -24.20
N ILE A 274 47.88 -43.18 -23.49
CA ILE A 274 47.76 -41.85 -24.09
C ILE A 274 49.10 -41.14 -23.88
N ALA A 275 49.86 -41.01 -24.96
CA ALA A 275 51.16 -40.34 -24.99
C ALA A 275 51.05 -38.84 -24.66
N PRO A 276 51.92 -38.28 -23.79
CA PRO A 276 51.90 -36.86 -23.45
C PRO A 276 52.59 -36.00 -24.52
N LYS A 277 51.99 -34.85 -24.86
CA LYS A 277 52.62 -33.78 -25.63
C LYS A 277 53.51 -32.90 -24.71
N PRO A 278 54.61 -32.34 -25.22
CA PRO A 278 55.71 -31.80 -24.41
C PRO A 278 55.40 -30.45 -23.77
N ILE A 279 55.83 -30.33 -22.52
CA ILE A 279 55.76 -29.12 -21.67
C ILE A 279 56.99 -28.26 -22.00
N LYS A 280 56.75 -26.96 -22.25
CA LYS A 280 57.79 -25.96 -22.47
C LYS A 280 58.48 -25.66 -21.14
N ALA A 281 59.81 -25.80 -21.09
CA ALA A 281 60.63 -25.51 -19.93
C ALA A 281 60.63 -24.00 -19.60
N VAL A 282 60.48 -23.67 -18.32
CA VAL A 282 60.75 -22.33 -17.76
C VAL A 282 61.94 -22.48 -16.82
N GLU A 283 62.94 -21.63 -17.02
CA GLU A 283 64.22 -21.59 -16.30
C GLU A 283 64.05 -21.29 -14.80
N PRO A 284 64.91 -21.83 -13.92
CA PRO A 284 64.89 -21.50 -12.50
C PRO A 284 65.63 -20.17 -12.24
N LEU A 285 64.92 -19.15 -11.75
CA LEU A 285 65.54 -17.95 -11.21
C LEU A 285 65.82 -18.12 -9.70
N ALA A 286 67.03 -17.69 -9.35
CA ALA A 286 67.72 -17.96 -8.10
C ALA A 286 67.04 -17.35 -6.86
N MET A 287 66.98 -18.14 -5.78
CA MET A 287 66.73 -17.64 -4.43
C MET A 287 67.95 -16.87 -3.93
N THR A 288 67.89 -15.55 -3.98
CA THR A 288 68.80 -14.65 -3.25
C THR A 288 67.99 -13.54 -2.61
N LEU A 289 67.46 -13.82 -1.42
CA LEU A 289 66.96 -12.78 -0.52
C LEU A 289 68.02 -12.55 0.56
N PRO A 290 68.63 -11.36 0.66
CA PRO A 290 69.61 -11.08 1.68
C PRO A 290 68.91 -10.94 3.04
N LEU A 291 69.16 -11.88 3.95
CA LEU A 291 68.92 -11.68 5.38
C LEU A 291 69.78 -10.50 5.85
N HIS A 292 69.18 -9.34 6.02
CA HIS A 292 69.76 -8.30 6.87
C HIS A 292 69.16 -8.45 8.27
N GLN A 293 69.99 -8.88 9.22
CA GLN A 293 69.70 -8.79 10.63
C GLN A 293 69.62 -7.31 11.02
N ALA A 294 68.48 -6.88 11.54
CA ALA A 294 68.33 -5.54 12.09
C ALA A 294 68.96 -5.53 13.50
N GLU A 295 70.06 -4.79 13.61
CA GLU A 295 70.81 -4.56 14.85
C GLU A 295 70.15 -3.43 15.67
N VAL A 296 70.00 -3.67 16.96
CA VAL A 296 69.32 -2.79 17.91
C VAL A 296 70.24 -1.62 18.27
N LEU A 297 69.89 -0.41 17.81
CA LEU A 297 70.47 0.84 18.33
C LEU A 297 69.44 1.53 19.22
N ALA A 298 69.68 1.43 20.54
CA ALA A 298 68.98 2.21 21.54
C ALA A 298 69.23 3.71 21.30
N SER A 299 68.16 4.48 21.11
CA SER A 299 68.20 5.94 21.13
C SER A 299 67.36 6.50 22.26
N LYS A 300 67.98 7.47 22.90
CA LYS A 300 67.70 8.12 24.18
C LYS A 300 66.45 9.01 24.13
N GLU A 301 65.54 8.73 25.05
CA GLU A 301 64.72 9.66 25.84
C GLU A 301 64.26 10.99 25.20
N LYS A 302 62.96 11.06 24.93
CA LYS A 302 62.17 12.29 25.08
C LYS A 302 60.86 11.94 25.78
N GLU A 303 60.73 12.42 26.99
CA GLU A 303 59.55 12.32 27.86
C GLU A 303 58.28 12.80 27.15
N PRO A 304 57.24 11.94 27.02
CA PRO A 304 55.90 12.37 26.65
C PRO A 304 55.09 12.64 27.92
N ALA A 305 54.44 13.81 27.94
CA ALA A 305 53.42 14.18 28.91
C ALA A 305 52.38 13.07 29.12
N PRO A 306 51.76 12.96 30.31
CA PRO A 306 50.81 11.90 30.62
C PRO A 306 49.65 11.92 29.61
N ALA A 307 49.50 10.82 28.89
CA ALA A 307 48.39 10.61 27.97
C ALA A 307 47.07 10.68 28.76
N PRO A 308 46.05 11.39 28.25
CA PRO A 308 44.71 11.30 28.81
C PRO A 308 44.25 9.84 28.74
N GLN A 309 43.79 9.32 29.88
CA GLN A 309 43.22 7.98 29.97
C GLN A 309 42.14 7.83 28.88
N PRO A 310 42.14 6.73 28.10
CA PRO A 310 41.08 6.52 27.13
C PRO A 310 39.77 6.42 27.90
N ALA A 311 38.88 7.38 27.65
CA ALA A 311 37.51 7.30 28.11
C ALA A 311 36.95 5.93 27.68
N PRO A 312 36.21 5.23 28.55
CA PRO A 312 35.71 3.91 28.24
C PRO A 312 34.87 3.98 26.97
N VAL A 313 35.22 3.13 25.98
CA VAL A 313 34.41 2.93 24.78
C VAL A 313 33.08 2.36 25.24
N VAL A 314 32.08 3.23 25.37
CA VAL A 314 30.70 2.84 25.62
C VAL A 314 30.25 2.09 24.37
N ILE A 315 30.24 0.76 24.45
CA ILE A 315 29.58 -0.09 23.46
C ILE A 315 28.08 0.19 23.63
N VAL A 316 27.59 1.20 22.91
CA VAL A 316 26.16 1.48 22.82
C VAL A 316 25.52 0.24 22.22
N ALA A 317 24.67 -0.43 23.00
CA ALA A 317 23.95 -1.61 22.54
C ALA A 317 23.17 -1.25 21.27
N ILE A 318 23.42 -1.97 20.17
CA ILE A 318 22.71 -1.76 18.92
C ILE A 318 21.22 -2.02 19.17
N PRO A 319 20.32 -1.06 18.87
CA PRO A 319 18.88 -1.27 19.02
C PRO A 319 18.45 -2.47 18.17
N LYS A 320 17.70 -3.41 18.75
CA LYS A 320 17.26 -4.63 18.05
C LYS A 320 16.39 -4.35 16.81
N ASP A 321 15.80 -3.17 16.74
CA ASP A 321 14.95 -2.69 15.67
C ASP A 321 15.70 -1.83 14.62
N ALA A 322 16.99 -1.52 14.82
CA ALA A 322 17.77 -0.71 13.88
C ALA A 322 18.06 -1.47 12.58
N MET A 323 18.07 -0.74 11.46
CA MET A 323 18.60 -1.26 10.19
C MET A 323 20.13 -1.30 10.27
N VAL A 324 20.71 -2.50 10.15
CA VAL A 324 22.16 -2.70 10.17
C VAL A 324 22.65 -3.04 8.77
N MET A 325 23.48 -2.17 8.21
CA MET A 325 24.16 -2.32 6.93
C MET A 325 25.52 -3.00 7.14
N GLU A 326 25.51 -4.30 7.44
CA GLU A 326 26.73 -5.07 7.71
C GLU A 326 27.78 -4.91 6.60
N ALA A 327 29.01 -4.54 6.98
CA ALA A 327 30.08 -4.24 6.05
C ALA A 327 30.35 -5.38 5.04
N ASN A 328 30.24 -6.64 5.47
CA ASN A 328 30.44 -7.80 4.59
C ASN A 328 29.33 -7.94 3.54
N GLN A 329 28.07 -7.64 3.90
CA GLN A 329 26.95 -7.69 2.98
C GLN A 329 27.02 -6.54 1.97
N VAL A 330 27.35 -5.33 2.44
CA VAL A 330 27.49 -4.15 1.58
C VAL A 330 28.62 -4.33 0.58
N LYS A 331 29.79 -4.82 1.01
CA LYS A 331 30.91 -5.14 0.11
C LYS A 331 30.57 -6.24 -0.91
N ALA A 332 29.74 -7.21 -0.51
CA ALA A 332 29.26 -8.27 -1.39
C ALA A 332 28.12 -7.84 -2.33
N GLY A 333 27.65 -6.58 -2.26
CA GLY A 333 26.51 -6.10 -3.05
C GLY A 333 25.16 -6.68 -2.61
N SER A 334 25.08 -7.28 -1.42
CA SER A 334 23.87 -7.91 -0.89
C SER A 334 22.99 -6.88 -0.18
N THR A 335 21.70 -6.85 -0.52
CA THR A 335 20.67 -6.01 0.13
C THR A 335 19.73 -6.82 1.02
N ARG A 336 20.12 -8.04 1.44
CA ARG A 336 19.28 -8.91 2.27
C ARG A 336 18.85 -8.28 3.58
N PHE A 337 19.70 -7.44 4.17
CA PHE A 337 19.39 -6.68 5.38
C PHE A 337 18.18 -5.74 5.23
N LEU A 338 17.78 -5.40 4.01
CA LEU A 338 16.62 -4.55 3.72
C LEU A 338 15.29 -5.34 3.66
N ASN A 339 15.34 -6.67 3.56
CA ASN A 339 14.14 -7.48 3.43
C ASN A 339 13.30 -7.44 4.71
N GLY A 340 12.03 -7.06 4.56
CA GLY A 340 11.05 -7.00 5.65
C GLY A 340 10.25 -5.69 5.66
N THR A 341 9.60 -5.46 6.79
CA THR A 341 8.75 -4.28 7.01
C THR A 341 9.48 -3.28 7.90
N TRP A 342 9.58 -2.04 7.43
CA TRP A 342 10.29 -0.96 8.07
C TRP A 342 9.37 0.23 8.30
N ARG A 343 9.50 0.87 9.45
CA ARG A 343 8.91 2.18 9.76
C ARG A 343 10.01 3.22 9.60
N ALA A 344 9.83 4.17 8.70
CA ALA A 344 10.71 5.34 8.58
C ALA A 344 10.16 6.46 9.46
N VAL A 345 10.96 6.86 10.43
CA VAL A 345 10.65 7.98 11.32
C VAL A 345 11.49 9.16 10.84
N LEU A 346 10.82 10.23 10.37
CA LEU A 346 11.51 11.47 10.04
C LEU A 346 11.76 12.26 11.32
N ASP A 347 12.95 12.83 11.46
CA ASP A 347 13.30 13.71 12.57
C ASP A 347 12.82 15.15 12.28
N VAL A 348 11.54 15.27 11.91
CA VAL A 348 10.87 16.54 11.64
C VAL A 348 9.49 16.52 12.29
N LYS A 349 9.22 17.55 13.08
CA LYS A 349 7.89 17.84 13.59
C LYS A 349 7.15 18.65 12.54
N ASP A 350 6.04 18.12 12.05
CA ASP A 350 5.15 18.83 11.12
C ASP A 350 4.61 20.09 11.82
N PRO A 351 4.74 21.30 11.21
CA PRO A 351 4.27 22.55 11.82
C PRO A 351 2.74 22.63 11.94
N VAL A 352 1.97 21.83 11.19
CA VAL A 352 0.50 21.85 11.22
C VAL A 352 -0.07 20.81 12.19
N THR A 353 0.48 19.59 12.18
CA THR A 353 -0.07 18.47 12.96
C THR A 353 0.74 18.12 14.21
N GLY A 354 1.97 18.64 14.35
CA GLY A 354 2.88 18.35 15.47
C GLY A 354 3.36 16.90 15.56
N LYS A 355 2.87 16.00 14.69
CA LYS A 355 3.20 14.57 14.66
C LYS A 355 4.00 14.25 13.39
N PRO A 356 5.09 13.49 13.46
CA PRO A 356 5.84 13.11 12.27
C PRO A 356 4.97 12.19 11.39
N PRO A 357 4.92 12.38 10.06
CA PRO A 357 4.16 11.52 9.17
C PRO A 357 4.65 10.08 9.28
N SER A 358 3.71 9.13 9.41
CA SER A 358 4.07 7.73 9.54
C SER A 358 4.32 7.12 8.15
N MET A 359 5.60 6.83 7.87
CA MET A 359 6.02 6.15 6.64
C MET A 359 6.34 4.69 6.94
N ARG A 360 5.75 3.77 6.18
CA ARG A 360 6.03 2.33 6.26
C ARG A 360 6.47 1.81 4.89
N TYR A 361 7.52 1.00 4.89
CA TYR A 361 8.09 0.36 3.72
C TYR A 361 8.01 -1.15 3.91
N GLN A 362 7.62 -1.87 2.88
CA GLN A 362 7.70 -3.32 2.83
C GLN A 362 8.51 -3.69 1.60
N ILE A 363 9.73 -4.16 1.83
CA ILE A 363 10.71 -4.40 0.77
C ILE A 363 11.09 -5.87 0.79
N GLN A 364 11.08 -6.50 -0.38
CA GLN A 364 11.54 -7.86 -0.57
C GLN A 364 12.27 -7.93 -1.92
N ASN A 365 13.52 -8.41 -1.90
CA ASN A 365 14.34 -8.57 -3.10
C ASN A 365 14.39 -7.28 -3.95
N ASN A 366 14.71 -6.15 -3.32
CA ASN A 366 14.87 -4.84 -3.94
C ASN A 366 13.62 -4.18 -4.53
N LYS A 367 12.44 -4.79 -4.35
CA LYS A 367 11.16 -4.23 -4.77
C LYS A 367 10.22 -4.21 -3.58
N GLY A 368 9.31 -3.26 -3.56
CA GLY A 368 8.40 -3.12 -2.45
C GLY A 368 7.36 -2.04 -2.68
N PHE A 369 6.62 -1.75 -1.62
CA PHE A 369 5.70 -0.63 -1.58
C PHE A 369 5.99 0.24 -0.36
N ALA A 370 5.77 1.53 -0.53
CA ALA A 370 5.79 2.51 0.54
C ALA A 370 4.37 3.02 0.79
N ARG A 371 4.04 3.19 2.06
CA ARG A 371 2.77 3.71 2.53
C ARG A 371 3.01 4.88 3.46
N VAL A 372 2.35 5.99 3.17
CA VAL A 372 2.37 7.22 3.98
C VAL A 372 0.96 7.45 4.50
N VAL A 373 0.83 7.73 5.80
CA VAL A 373 -0.44 8.15 6.40
C VAL A 373 -0.30 9.60 6.84
N HIS A 374 -1.18 10.47 6.32
CA HIS A 374 -1.26 11.90 6.64
C HIS A 374 -2.37 12.18 7.67
N GLY A 375 -2.39 13.40 8.24
CA GLY A 375 -3.22 13.80 9.40
C GLY A 375 -4.72 13.53 9.30
N ASP A 376 -5.27 13.41 8.10
CA ASP A 376 -6.71 13.20 7.84
C ASP A 376 -7.05 11.74 7.47
N ASN A 377 -6.28 10.76 7.97
CA ASN A 377 -6.38 9.33 7.60
C ASN A 377 -6.25 9.05 6.09
N VAL A 378 -5.71 10.01 5.33
CA VAL A 378 -5.40 9.84 3.91
C VAL A 378 -4.20 8.92 3.78
N VAL A 379 -4.39 7.81 3.06
CA VAL A 379 -3.35 6.80 2.85
C VAL A 379 -2.80 6.92 1.43
N CYS A 380 -1.54 7.27 1.32
CA CYS A 380 -0.83 7.38 0.05
C CYS A 380 0.06 6.16 -0.18
N ARG A 381 0.03 5.59 -1.40
CA ARG A 381 0.84 4.41 -1.77
C ARG A 381 1.65 4.64 -3.03
N ALA A 382 2.89 4.12 -3.01
CA ALA A 382 3.77 4.07 -4.17
C ALA A 382 4.55 2.76 -4.20
N ASP A 383 4.79 2.25 -5.41
CA ASP A 383 5.79 1.21 -5.64
C ASP A 383 7.19 1.81 -5.46
N VAL A 384 8.04 1.11 -4.73
CA VAL A 384 9.42 1.50 -4.46
C VAL A 384 10.40 0.43 -4.91
N PHE A 385 11.56 0.90 -5.32
CA PHE A 385 12.69 0.11 -5.77
C PHE A 385 13.90 0.52 -4.96
N SER A 386 14.68 -0.45 -4.52
CA SER A 386 15.92 -0.20 -3.80
C SER A 386 17.11 -0.77 -4.54
N GLY A 387 18.26 -0.15 -4.39
CA GLY A 387 19.51 -0.61 -4.98
C GLY A 387 20.70 -0.15 -4.19
N LEU A 388 21.70 -1.02 -4.05
CA LEU A 388 22.98 -0.66 -3.45
C LEU A 388 23.95 -0.23 -4.55
N HIS A 389 24.43 1.00 -4.49
CA HIS A 389 25.43 1.51 -5.41
C HIS A 389 26.82 0.96 -5.07
N SER A 390 27.74 1.02 -6.04
CA SER A 390 29.13 0.56 -5.88
C SER A 390 29.91 1.31 -4.80
N ASN A 391 29.46 2.51 -4.43
CA ASN A 391 30.02 3.31 -3.33
C ASN A 391 29.51 2.88 -1.93
N GLY A 392 28.67 1.84 -1.85
CA GLY A 392 28.07 1.36 -0.60
C GLY A 392 26.84 2.14 -0.13
N GLU A 393 26.34 3.07 -0.94
CA GLU A 393 25.13 3.84 -0.65
C GLU A 393 23.89 3.09 -1.11
N LEU A 394 22.97 2.83 -0.18
CA LEU A 394 21.67 2.25 -0.47
C LEU A 394 20.71 3.37 -0.90
N MET A 395 20.12 3.23 -2.08
CA MET A 395 19.11 4.14 -2.61
C MET A 395 17.76 3.44 -2.63
N ILE A 396 16.71 4.11 -2.15
CA ILE A 396 15.31 3.69 -2.27
C ILE A 396 14.55 4.80 -3.00
N LYS A 397 13.92 4.48 -4.12
CA LYS A 397 13.19 5.42 -4.97
C LYS A 397 11.80 4.91 -5.29
N SER A 398 10.82 5.81 -5.42
CA SER A 398 9.49 5.46 -5.93
C SER A 398 9.40 5.62 -7.44
N ARG A 399 8.52 4.85 -8.08
CA ARG A 399 8.17 5.04 -9.50
C ARG A 399 7.08 6.11 -9.62
N GLY A 400 7.45 7.36 -9.32
CA GLY A 400 6.56 8.52 -9.36
C GLY A 400 5.92 8.87 -8.00
N THR A 401 4.93 9.77 -8.04
CA THR A 401 4.18 10.23 -6.86
C THR A 401 3.27 9.14 -6.33
N ALA A 402 3.16 9.03 -5.02
CA ALA A 402 2.21 8.15 -4.36
C ALA A 402 0.77 8.59 -4.63
N ARG A 403 -0.13 7.62 -4.83
CA ARG A 403 -1.58 7.87 -5.01
C ARG A 403 -2.27 7.78 -3.66
N CYS A 404 -3.04 8.80 -3.34
CA CYS A 404 -3.75 8.93 -2.07
C CYS A 404 -5.23 8.56 -2.21
N THR A 405 -5.87 8.19 -1.10
CA THR A 405 -7.28 7.74 -1.06
C THR A 405 -8.30 8.83 -1.36
N ASP A 406 -7.93 10.08 -1.15
CA ASP A 406 -8.66 11.31 -1.48
C ASP A 406 -8.53 11.70 -2.97
N GLY A 407 -7.77 10.94 -3.77
CA GLY A 407 -7.48 11.24 -5.17
C GLY A 407 -6.28 12.18 -5.37
N SER A 408 -5.70 12.72 -4.29
CA SER A 408 -4.50 13.54 -4.36
C SER A 408 -3.25 12.72 -4.64
N ARG A 409 -2.14 13.40 -4.91
CA ARG A 409 -0.83 12.79 -5.16
C ARG A 409 0.19 13.30 -4.17
N TYR A 410 0.92 12.38 -3.53
CA TYR A 410 1.95 12.70 -2.56
C TYR A 410 3.35 12.52 -3.18
N PRO A 411 4.24 13.53 -3.12
CA PRO A 411 5.62 13.40 -3.60
C PRO A 411 6.44 12.55 -2.63
N MET A 412 6.76 11.32 -3.05
CA MET A 412 7.56 10.41 -2.22
C MET A 412 9.03 10.84 -2.25
N PRO A 413 9.72 10.91 -1.09
CA PRO A 413 11.13 11.29 -1.07
C PRO A 413 12.02 10.17 -1.61
N GLU A 414 13.16 10.54 -2.20
CA GLU A 414 14.25 9.60 -2.44
C GLU A 414 15.02 9.39 -1.14
N ILE A 415 15.22 8.13 -0.75
CA ILE A 415 15.98 7.80 0.46
C ILE A 415 17.38 7.33 0.08
N ALA A 416 18.38 7.95 0.69
CA ALA A 416 19.78 7.54 0.63
C ALA A 416 20.25 7.11 2.03
N CYS A 417 20.79 5.90 2.17
CA CYS A 417 21.33 5.37 3.42
C CYS A 417 22.80 4.98 3.28
N LYS A 418 23.58 5.28 4.33
CA LYS A 418 24.99 4.87 4.45
C LYS A 418 25.21 4.14 5.77
N ALA A 419 26.20 3.26 5.80
CA ALA A 419 26.61 2.62 7.05
C ALA A 419 27.28 3.67 7.95
N GLY A 420 26.67 3.92 9.11
CA GLY A 420 27.15 4.84 10.14
C GLY A 420 27.96 4.13 11.22
N THR A 421 27.98 4.70 12.42
CA THR A 421 28.66 4.08 13.57
C THR A 421 28.04 2.72 13.92
N SER A 422 28.87 1.69 14.11
CA SER A 422 28.44 0.31 14.40
C SER A 422 27.55 -0.31 13.31
N ASP A 423 27.80 0.02 12.04
CA ASP A 423 27.05 -0.46 10.86
C ASP A 423 25.56 -0.08 10.86
N ILE A 424 25.11 0.81 11.75
CA ILE A 424 23.71 1.29 11.76
C ILE A 424 23.48 2.20 10.55
N ALA A 425 22.37 2.00 9.84
CA ALA A 425 22.04 2.79 8.66
C ALA A 425 21.69 4.25 9.05
N GLU A 426 22.49 5.19 8.56
CA GLU A 426 22.21 6.62 8.59
C GLU A 426 21.52 7.02 7.29
N CYS A 427 20.23 7.36 7.37
CA CYS A 427 19.41 7.60 6.20
C CYS A 427 18.95 9.06 6.10
N ARG A 428 18.79 9.55 4.87
CA ARG A 428 18.27 10.88 4.55
C ARG A 428 17.19 10.77 3.49
N ALA A 429 16.07 11.46 3.70
CA ALA A 429 14.98 11.62 2.76
C ALA A 429 15.15 12.94 2.02
N ARG A 430 15.15 12.88 0.70
CA ARG A 430 15.23 14.05 -0.17
C ARG A 430 13.93 14.21 -0.94
N TYR A 431 13.21 15.31 -0.69
CA TYR A 431 11.97 15.64 -1.39
C TYR A 431 12.23 16.47 -2.66
N ASP A 432 13.19 17.39 -2.59
CA ASP A 432 13.63 18.23 -3.70
C ASP A 432 15.14 18.56 -3.55
N ALA A 433 15.66 19.52 -4.31
CA ALA A 433 17.09 19.89 -4.27
C ALA A 433 17.53 20.53 -2.94
N ASN A 434 16.61 21.18 -2.22
CA ASN A 434 16.86 21.98 -1.02
C ASN A 434 16.33 21.30 0.25
N THR A 435 15.37 20.38 0.13
CA THR A 435 14.70 19.73 1.25
C THR A 435 15.26 18.33 1.48
N VAL A 436 16.25 18.24 2.38
CA VAL A 436 16.83 16.97 2.86
C VAL A 436 16.60 16.82 4.35
N VAL A 437 15.97 15.73 4.74
CA VAL A 437 15.55 15.44 6.12
C VAL A 437 16.20 14.15 6.60
N PRO A 438 16.86 14.12 7.77
CA PRO A 438 17.34 12.88 8.36
C PRO A 438 16.17 11.98 8.75
N LEU A 439 16.32 10.67 8.51
CA LEU A 439 15.33 9.66 8.87
C LEU A 439 15.99 8.44 9.49
N THR A 440 15.25 7.75 10.34
CA THR A 440 15.67 6.48 10.93
C THR A 440 14.72 5.38 10.52
N PHE A 441 15.26 4.27 10.04
CA PHE A 441 14.48 3.05 9.81
C PHE A 441 14.47 2.18 11.06
N LYS A 442 13.25 1.79 11.46
CA LYS A 442 12.99 0.84 12.54
C LYS A 442 12.22 -0.35 12.01
N LYS A 443 12.60 -1.56 12.38
CA LYS A 443 11.89 -2.78 11.98
C LYS A 443 10.48 -2.78 12.59
N ALA A 444 9.46 -3.00 11.76
CA ALA A 444 8.08 -3.05 12.22
C ALA A 444 7.76 -4.44 12.82
N GLY A 445 7.29 -4.48 14.07
CA GLY A 445 6.91 -5.73 14.75
C GLY A 445 8.00 -6.41 15.58
N ALA A 446 9.02 -5.67 16.02
CA ALA A 446 10.05 -6.13 16.95
C ALA A 446 9.64 -5.93 18.42
#